data_AF-A0AAW4L5I1-F1
#
_entry.id   AF-A0AAW4L5I1-F1
#
_cell.length_a   1.000
_cell.length_b   1.000
_cell.length_c   1.000
_cell.angle_alpha   90.00
_cell.angle_beta   90.00
_cell.angle_gamma   90.00
#
_symmetry.space_group_name_H-M   'P 1'
#
loop_
_entity.id
_entity.type
_entity.pdbx_description
1 polymer ?
#
loop_
_entity_poly.entity_id
_entity_poly.type
_entity_poly.pdbx_seq_one_letter_code
_entity_poly.pdbx_strand_id
1 'polypeptide(L)'
;MESPEKSIIKGWRYNHPLALAQHKTATVVVSVITLLFLCWLDFITGYEFGFFIFYFVPVAFASWYGGKGKGVAMAVMSSICWYLSDRLTHHPYSRPYFIYWETFMRLASFLTTSLTLSRIRGLVLNEEKLMADLVAAHEELHQYRKVDQDK
;
A
#
# COMPACT_ATOMS: atom_id res chain seq x y z
N MET A 1 34.47 -24.32 -11.61
CA MET A 1 33.28 -25.12 -11.27
C MET A 1 32.34 -24.20 -10.49
N GLU A 2 31.47 -23.48 -11.21
CA GLU A 2 30.51 -22.54 -10.62
C GLU A 2 29.31 -23.33 -10.08
N SER A 3 28.98 -23.10 -8.80
CA SER A 3 27.87 -23.79 -8.12
C SER A 3 26.52 -23.43 -8.78
N PRO A 4 25.67 -24.42 -9.10
CA PRO A 4 24.37 -24.24 -9.77
C PRO A 4 23.34 -23.44 -8.96
N GLU A 5 23.65 -23.09 -7.71
CA GLU A 5 22.75 -22.38 -6.79
C GLU A 5 22.55 -20.90 -7.17
N LYS A 6 23.53 -20.26 -7.82
CA LYS A 6 23.49 -18.81 -8.12
C LYS A 6 22.54 -18.42 -9.27
N SER A 7 22.14 -19.37 -10.12
CA SER A 7 21.24 -19.08 -11.26
C SER A 7 19.77 -19.04 -10.85
N ILE A 8 19.38 -19.81 -9.82
CA ILE A 8 17.98 -19.94 -9.39
C ILE A 8 17.50 -18.66 -8.66
N ILE A 9 18.39 -17.98 -7.94
CA ILE A 9 18.07 -16.74 -7.21
C ILE A 9 17.94 -15.51 -8.14
N LYS A 10 18.35 -15.62 -9.41
CA LYS A 10 18.31 -14.52 -10.38
C LYS A 10 16.97 -14.43 -11.14
N GLY A 11 16.16 -15.49 -11.10
CA GLY A 11 14.86 -15.59 -11.77
C GLY A 11 13.73 -14.83 -11.05
N TRP A 12 13.91 -14.51 -9.77
CA TRP A 12 12.98 -13.67 -9.00
C TRP A 12 13.30 -12.19 -9.21
N ARG A 13 13.51 -11.78 -10.46
CA ARG A 13 13.70 -10.39 -10.83
C ARG A 13 12.34 -9.70 -10.73
N TYR A 14 12.05 -9.26 -9.51
CA TYR A 14 10.88 -8.49 -9.10
C TYR A 14 10.36 -7.63 -10.25
N ASN A 15 9.21 -8.01 -10.83
CA ASN A 15 8.38 -7.08 -11.58
C ASN A 15 7.84 -6.10 -10.54
N HIS A 16 8.67 -5.11 -10.21
CA HIS A 16 8.46 -4.32 -9.02
C HIS A 16 7.16 -3.52 -9.20
N PRO A 17 6.18 -3.59 -8.28
CA PRO A 17 5.02 -2.69 -8.28
C PRO A 17 5.42 -1.22 -8.06
N LEU A 18 6.71 -0.92 -7.94
CA LEU A 18 7.28 0.41 -7.70
C LEU A 18 7.46 1.26 -8.97
N ALA A 19 7.26 0.73 -10.19
CA ALA A 19 7.33 1.55 -11.41
C ALA A 19 6.29 2.70 -11.41
N LEU A 20 5.21 2.57 -10.65
CA LEU A 20 4.21 3.63 -10.42
C LEU A 20 4.58 4.61 -9.28
N ALA A 21 5.62 4.31 -8.49
CA ALA A 21 6.06 5.13 -7.35
C ALA A 21 6.81 6.41 -7.75
N GLN A 22 7.20 6.53 -9.02
CA GLN A 22 7.89 7.71 -9.55
C GLN A 22 7.02 8.98 -9.50
N HIS A 23 5.68 8.86 -9.55
CA HIS A 23 4.76 10.00 -9.48
C HIS A 23 3.89 9.96 -8.22
N LYS A 24 4.49 10.35 -7.08
CA LYS A 24 3.82 10.43 -5.76
C LYS A 24 2.50 11.21 -5.76
N THR A 25 2.34 12.18 -6.66
CA THR A 25 1.12 12.98 -6.84
C THR A 25 0.07 12.23 -7.65
N ALA A 26 0.45 11.64 -8.78
CA ALA A 26 -0.45 10.87 -9.62
C ALA A 26 -1.10 9.72 -8.84
N THR A 27 -0.35 9.03 -7.98
CA THR A 27 -0.93 7.93 -7.21
C THR A 27 -1.93 8.38 -6.15
N VAL A 28 -1.72 9.55 -5.54
CA VAL A 28 -2.69 10.13 -4.60
C VAL A 28 -3.95 10.53 -5.35
N VAL A 29 -3.81 11.19 -6.50
CA VAL A 29 -4.94 11.59 -7.33
C VAL A 29 -5.75 10.36 -7.77
N VAL A 30 -5.09 9.31 -8.25
CA VAL A 30 -5.77 8.05 -8.62
C VAL A 30 -6.47 7.44 -7.41
N SER A 31 -5.82 7.38 -6.25
CA SER A 31 -6.45 6.81 -5.04
C SER A 31 -7.68 7.60 -4.59
N VAL A 32 -7.63 8.94 -4.69
CA VAL A 32 -8.77 9.82 -4.39
C VAL A 32 -9.89 9.66 -5.41
N ILE A 33 -9.57 9.61 -6.71
CA ILE A 33 -10.55 9.38 -7.78
C ILE A 33 -11.25 8.03 -7.58
N THR A 34 -10.49 6.96 -7.31
CA THR A 34 -11.05 5.64 -7.04
C THR A 34 -11.94 5.66 -5.79
N LEU A 35 -11.54 6.37 -4.74
CA LEU A 35 -12.36 6.52 -3.53
C LEU A 35 -13.67 7.27 -3.82
N LEU A 36 -13.62 8.38 -4.56
CA LEU A 36 -14.81 9.14 -4.94
C LEU A 36 -15.75 8.31 -5.82
N PHE A 37 -15.19 7.57 -6.78
CA PHE A 37 -15.96 6.67 -7.64
C PHE A 37 -16.63 5.55 -6.84
N LEU A 38 -15.92 4.95 -5.89
CA LEU A 38 -16.48 3.94 -4.99
C LEU A 38 -17.56 4.50 -4.08
N CYS A 39 -17.36 5.71 -3.54
CA CYS A 39 -18.36 6.36 -2.69
C CYS A 39 -19.63 6.73 -3.49
N TRP A 40 -19.48 7.14 -4.74
CA TRP A 40 -20.59 7.36 -5.67
C TRP A 40 -21.33 6.06 -6.02
N LEU A 41 -20.60 4.98 -6.29
CA LEU A 41 -21.20 3.66 -6.52
C LEU A 41 -21.95 3.17 -5.28
N ASP A 42 -21.33 3.23 -4.10
CA ASP A 42 -21.93 2.82 -2.83
C ASP A 42 -23.26 3.56 -2.57
N PHE A 43 -23.30 4.86 -2.89
CA PHE A 43 -24.52 5.66 -2.82
C PHE A 43 -25.63 5.19 -3.78
N ILE A 44 -25.28 4.76 -4.99
CA ILE A 44 -26.25 4.29 -6.00
C ILE A 44 -26.69 2.85 -5.75
N THR A 45 -25.76 1.95 -5.38
CA THR A 45 -26.08 0.53 -5.20
C THR A 45 -26.90 0.29 -3.93
N GLY A 46 -26.88 1.23 -2.99
CA GLY A 46 -27.60 1.11 -1.73
C GLY A 46 -27.10 -0.06 -0.86
N TYR A 47 -27.86 -0.35 0.20
CA TYR A 47 -27.47 -1.33 1.23
C TYR A 47 -27.37 -2.77 0.72
N GLU A 48 -28.06 -3.10 -0.37
CA GLU A 48 -28.25 -4.50 -0.78
C GLU A 48 -26.95 -5.19 -1.22
N PHE A 49 -25.89 -4.42 -1.50
CA PHE A 49 -24.57 -4.95 -1.80
C PHE A 49 -23.52 -4.51 -0.76
N GLY A 50 -22.82 -5.49 -0.17
CA GLY A 50 -21.68 -5.28 0.72
C GLY A 50 -20.44 -4.74 -0.02
N PHE A 51 -20.47 -3.49 -0.49
CA PHE A 51 -19.40 -2.84 -1.24
C PHE A 51 -18.15 -2.49 -0.41
N PHE A 52 -18.15 -2.80 0.89
CA PHE A 52 -17.06 -2.56 1.82
C PHE A 52 -15.70 -3.07 1.34
N ILE A 53 -15.65 -4.24 0.70
CA ILE A 53 -14.38 -4.86 0.30
C ILE A 53 -13.63 -4.02 -0.75
N PHE A 54 -14.36 -3.23 -1.55
CA PHE A 54 -13.77 -2.39 -2.58
C PHE A 54 -13.03 -1.17 -2.01
N TYR A 55 -13.39 -0.71 -0.82
CA TYR A 55 -12.72 0.41 -0.14
C TYR A 55 -11.29 0.06 0.31
N PHE A 56 -10.93 -1.24 0.37
CA PHE A 56 -9.54 -1.63 0.60
C PHE A 56 -8.63 -1.31 -0.58
N VAL A 57 -9.16 -1.24 -1.81
CA VAL A 57 -8.36 -0.96 -3.01
C VAL A 57 -7.71 0.43 -2.95
N PRO A 58 -8.44 1.54 -2.77
CA PRO A 58 -7.83 2.87 -2.68
C PRO A 58 -6.96 3.02 -1.42
N VAL A 59 -7.31 2.35 -0.31
CA VAL A 59 -6.48 2.37 0.93
C VAL A 59 -5.15 1.62 0.70
N ALA A 60 -5.20 0.47 0.04
CA ALA A 60 -4.00 -0.30 -0.32
C ALA A 60 -3.11 0.49 -1.29
N PHE A 61 -3.70 1.08 -2.33
CA PHE A 61 -2.96 1.93 -3.26
C PHE A 61 -2.33 3.14 -2.55
N ALA A 62 -3.09 3.86 -1.74
CA ALA A 62 -2.58 5.03 -1.04
C ALA A 62 -1.49 4.68 0.00
N SER A 63 -1.64 3.57 0.72
CA SER A 63 -0.67 3.13 1.73
C SER A 63 0.59 2.51 1.13
N TRP A 64 0.47 1.86 -0.04
CA TRP A 64 1.62 1.45 -0.83
C TRP A 64 2.34 2.71 -1.32
N TYR A 65 1.75 3.53 -2.18
CA TYR A 65 2.50 4.59 -2.88
C TYR A 65 2.73 5.88 -2.08
N GLY A 66 1.82 6.20 -1.17
CA GLY A 66 1.88 7.41 -0.36
C GLY A 66 2.59 7.27 0.99
N GLY A 67 2.94 6.03 1.38
CA GLY A 67 3.54 5.72 2.68
C GLY A 67 2.54 5.79 3.85
N LYS A 68 3.05 5.64 5.08
CA LYS A 68 2.24 5.49 6.30
C LYS A 68 1.24 6.64 6.51
N GLY A 69 1.69 7.90 6.38
CA GLY A 69 0.85 9.07 6.65
C GLY A 69 -0.33 9.21 5.70
N LYS A 70 -0.10 9.02 4.40
CA LYS A 70 -1.17 9.12 3.38
C LYS A 70 -2.11 7.92 3.42
N GLY A 71 -1.59 6.72 3.72
CA GLY A 71 -2.41 5.53 3.95
C GLY A 71 -3.39 5.72 5.11
N VAL A 72 -2.91 6.27 6.24
CA VAL A 72 -3.77 6.59 7.39
C VAL A 72 -4.83 7.65 7.04
N ALA A 73 -4.44 8.73 6.37
CA ALA A 73 -5.39 9.76 5.92
C ALA A 73 -6.49 9.18 5.01
N MET A 74 -6.11 8.29 4.08
CA MET A 74 -7.06 7.61 3.20
C MET A 74 -7.95 6.61 3.94
N ALA A 75 -7.42 5.87 4.92
CA ALA A 75 -8.22 4.98 5.77
C ALA A 75 -9.30 5.77 6.54
N VAL A 76 -8.94 6.94 7.06
CA VAL A 76 -9.88 7.85 7.74
C VAL A 76 -10.94 8.37 6.76
N MET A 77 -10.55 8.85 5.58
CA MET A 77 -11.50 9.33 4.58
C MET A 77 -12.44 8.23 4.07
N SER A 78 -11.95 7.02 3.82
CA SER A 78 -12.78 5.88 3.45
C SER A 78 -13.80 5.54 4.54
N SER A 79 -13.39 5.57 5.80
CA SER A 79 -14.30 5.33 6.93
C SER A 79 -15.38 6.42 7.05
N ILE A 80 -15.03 7.69 6.80
CA ILE A 80 -15.99 8.80 6.79
C ILE A 80 -16.97 8.66 5.62
N CYS A 81 -16.50 8.34 4.41
CA CYS A 81 -17.37 8.15 3.24
C CYS A 81 -18.39 7.05 3.50
N TRP A 82 -17.93 5.93 4.07
CA TRP A 82 -18.83 4.83 4.42
C TRP A 82 -19.85 5.21 5.50
N TYR A 83 -19.42 5.92 6.56
CA TYR A 83 -20.35 6.41 7.59
C TYR A 83 -21.42 7.34 7.01
N LEU A 84 -21.04 8.20 6.07
CA LEU A 84 -21.97 9.10 5.40
C LEU A 84 -22.96 8.34 4.53
N SER A 85 -22.47 7.33 3.79
CA SER A 85 -23.29 6.41 2.99
C SER A 85 -24.31 5.68 3.86
N ASP A 86 -23.87 5.01 4.93
CA ASP A 86 -24.73 4.27 5.87
C ASP A 86 -25.81 5.16 6.51
N ARG A 87 -25.47 6.42 6.84
CA ARG A 87 -26.43 7.42 7.33
C ARG A 87 -27.48 7.82 6.28
N LEU A 88 -27.08 7.94 5.01
CA LEU A 88 -27.96 8.31 3.90
C LEU A 88 -28.87 7.16 3.46
N THR A 89 -28.41 5.91 3.58
CA THR A 89 -29.20 4.72 3.20
C THR A 89 -30.22 4.28 4.26
N HIS A 90 -30.41 5.06 5.34
CA HIS A 90 -31.44 4.84 6.37
C HIS A 90 -31.56 3.37 6.83
N HIS A 91 -30.46 2.77 7.26
CA HIS A 91 -30.56 1.46 7.90
C HIS A 91 -31.50 1.50 9.10
N PRO A 92 -32.41 0.52 9.24
CA PRO A 92 -33.15 0.31 10.46
C PRO A 92 -32.22 -0.35 11.50
N TYR A 93 -31.18 0.36 11.93
CA TYR A 93 -30.42 -0.05 13.11
C TYR A 93 -31.35 0.03 14.31
N SER A 94 -31.63 -1.11 14.93
CA SER A 94 -32.48 -1.19 16.11
C SER A 94 -31.98 -0.31 17.27
N ARG A 95 -30.67 0.02 17.29
CA ARG A 95 -30.08 0.96 18.24
C ARG A 95 -28.94 1.77 17.61
N PRO A 96 -28.82 3.06 17.94
CA PRO A 96 -27.77 3.94 17.40
C PRO A 96 -26.34 3.55 17.83
N TYR A 97 -26.16 2.63 18.78
CA TYR A 97 -24.82 2.18 19.19
C TYR A 97 -24.13 1.27 18.17
N PHE A 98 -24.88 0.53 17.35
CA PHE A 98 -24.31 -0.41 16.40
C PHE A 98 -23.54 0.29 15.26
N ILE A 99 -23.99 1.48 14.84
CA ILE A 99 -23.31 2.24 13.78
C ILE A 99 -21.90 2.69 14.21
N TYR A 100 -21.73 3.08 15.48
CA TYR A 100 -20.42 3.49 16.01
C TYR A 100 -19.46 2.31 16.11
N TRP A 101 -19.97 1.16 16.55
CA TRP A 101 -19.20 -0.08 16.64
C TRP A 101 -18.75 -0.58 15.26
N GLU A 102 -19.67 -0.59 14.30
CA GLU A 102 -19.39 -1.02 12.93
C GLU A 102 -18.39 -0.06 12.24
N THR A 103 -18.58 1.25 12.41
CA THR A 103 -17.63 2.26 11.93
C THR A 103 -16.25 2.08 12.55
N PHE A 104 -16.18 1.79 13.85
CA PHE A 104 -14.92 1.55 14.55
C PHE A 104 -14.22 0.28 14.03
N MET A 105 -14.92 -0.84 13.88
CA MET A 105 -14.37 -2.09 13.36
C MET A 105 -13.82 -1.90 11.94
N ARG A 106 -14.54 -1.16 11.10
CA ARG A 106 -14.11 -0.85 9.72
C ARG A 106 -12.90 0.06 9.69
N LEU A 107 -12.89 1.11 10.50
CA LEU A 107 -11.74 2.00 10.65
C LEU A 107 -10.51 1.22 11.11
N ALA A 108 -10.65 0.36 12.12
CA ALA A 108 -9.59 -0.51 12.61
C ALA A 108 -9.08 -1.47 11.52
N SER A 109 -9.97 -2.00 10.69
CA SER A 109 -9.61 -2.88 9.57
C SER A 109 -8.80 -2.14 8.52
N PHE A 110 -9.25 -0.97 8.07
CA PHE A 110 -8.52 -0.15 7.09
C PHE A 110 -7.18 0.33 7.63
N LEU A 111 -7.11 0.74 8.90
CA LEU A 111 -5.85 1.09 9.57
C LEU A 111 -4.89 -0.08 9.60
N THR A 112 -5.36 -1.27 9.99
CA THR A 112 -4.53 -2.48 10.06
C THR A 112 -3.98 -2.84 8.70
N THR A 113 -4.81 -2.84 7.66
CA THR A 113 -4.36 -3.09 6.28
C THR A 113 -3.38 -2.03 5.81
N SER A 114 -3.69 -0.74 6.00
CA SER A 114 -2.80 0.36 5.61
C SER A 114 -1.44 0.26 6.29
N LEU A 115 -1.42 0.02 7.61
CA LEU A 115 -0.18 -0.05 8.38
C LEU A 115 0.65 -1.27 8.00
N THR A 116 0.01 -2.43 7.85
CA THR A 116 0.66 -3.67 7.41
C THR A 116 1.29 -3.48 6.05
N LEU A 117 0.53 -2.92 5.12
CA LEU A 117 0.96 -2.76 3.75
C LEU A 117 2.08 -1.70 3.63
N SER A 118 1.99 -0.59 4.35
CA SER A 118 3.08 0.39 4.44
C SER A 118 4.33 -0.17 5.11
N ARG A 119 4.22 -1.11 6.07
CA ARG A 119 5.38 -1.78 6.67
C ARG A 119 6.06 -2.72 5.69
N ILE A 120 5.29 -3.53 4.96
CA ILE A 120 5.82 -4.43 3.93
C ILE A 120 6.62 -3.63 2.90
N ARG A 121 6.06 -2.52 2.40
CA ARG A 121 6.78 -1.66 1.47
C ARG A 121 8.06 -1.07 2.08
N GLY A 122 8.01 -0.68 3.36
CA GLY A 122 9.19 -0.19 4.06
C GLY A 122 10.32 -1.22 4.11
N LEU A 123 9.99 -2.50 4.33
CA LEU A 123 10.96 -3.59 4.33
C LEU A 123 11.56 -3.81 2.94
N VAL A 124 10.74 -3.86 1.89
CA VAL A 124 11.20 -4.07 0.51
C VAL A 124 12.14 -2.94 0.07
N LEU A 125 11.80 -1.69 0.37
CA LEU A 125 12.67 -0.54 0.04
C LEU A 125 14.01 -0.57 0.82
N ASN A 126 14.00 -1.16 2.01
CA ASN A 126 15.22 -1.28 2.81
C ASN A 126 16.13 -2.38 2.27
N GLU A 127 15.56 -3.50 1.81
CA GLU A 127 16.30 -4.55 1.09
C GLU A 127 16.92 -4.02 -0.20
N GLU A 128 16.18 -3.26 -1.00
CA GLU A 128 16.73 -2.64 -2.23
C GLU A 128 17.91 -1.72 -1.93
N LYS A 129 17.81 -0.88 -0.89
CA LYS A 129 18.92 -0.03 -0.45
C LYS A 129 20.12 -0.85 0.01
N LEU A 130 19.88 -1.87 0.82
CA LEU A 130 20.95 -2.70 1.37
C LEU A 130 21.70 -3.44 0.25
N MET A 131 20.99 -3.93 -0.77
CA MET A 131 21.61 -4.53 -1.95
C MET A 131 22.42 -3.52 -2.75
N ALA A 132 21.92 -2.30 -2.94
CA ALA A 132 22.66 -1.25 -3.65
C ALA A 132 23.97 -0.87 -2.93
N ASP A 133 23.92 -0.71 -1.60
CA ASP A 133 25.10 -0.41 -0.78
C ASP A 133 26.13 -1.54 -0.82
N LEU A 134 25.67 -2.80 -0.82
CA LEU A 134 26.54 -3.98 -0.88
C LEU A 134 27.23 -4.12 -2.25
N VAL A 135 26.51 -3.79 -3.34
CA VAL A 135 27.09 -3.75 -4.69
C VAL A 135 28.14 -2.63 -4.80
N ALA A 136 27.84 -1.44 -4.29
CA ALA A 136 28.79 -0.32 -4.30
C ALA A 136 30.07 -0.65 -3.50
N ALA A 137 29.92 -1.22 -2.29
CA ALA A 137 31.06 -1.65 -1.48
C ALA A 137 31.90 -2.75 -2.16
N HIS A 138 31.26 -3.67 -2.89
CA HIS A 138 31.96 -4.69 -3.65
C HIS A 138 32.78 -4.09 -4.80
N GLU A 139 32.24 -3.08 -5.48
CA GLU A 139 32.89 -2.39 -6.59
C GLU A 139 34.12 -1.59 -6.10
N GLU A 140 34.02 -0.92 -4.95
CA GLU A 140 35.14 -0.25 -4.29
C GLU A 140 36.29 -1.22 -3.97
N LEU A 141 35.99 -2.36 -3.34
CA LEU A 141 37.00 -3.39 -3.07
C LEU A 141 37.65 -3.92 -4.35
N HIS A 142 36.86 -4.07 -5.42
CA HIS A 142 37.36 -4.54 -6.69
C HIS A 142 38.30 -3.53 -7.36
N GLN A 143 38.09 -2.22 -7.15
CA GLN A 143 39.02 -1.18 -7.57
C GLN A 143 40.31 -1.21 -6.76
N TYR A 144 40.23 -1.30 -5.43
CA TYR A 144 41.42 -1.41 -4.58
C TYR A 144 42.30 -2.60 -4.96
N ARG A 145 41.70 -3.77 -5.21
CA ARG A 145 42.45 -4.96 -5.64
C ARG A 145 43.17 -4.76 -6.98
N LYS A 146 42.57 -4.07 -7.95
CA LYS A 146 43.21 -3.81 -9.25
C LYS A 146 44.42 -2.87 -9.12
N VAL A 147 44.29 -1.81 -8.32
CA VAL A 147 45.38 -0.84 -8.10
C VAL A 147 46.57 -1.49 -7.39
N ASP A 148 46.33 -2.43 -6.48
CA ASP A 148 47.39 -3.16 -5.77
C ASP A 148 48.10 -4.20 -6.66
N GLN A 149 47.41 -4.79 -7.65
CA GLN A 149 48.02 -5.73 -8.60
C GLN A 149 48.85 -5.07 -9.70
N ASP A 150 48.61 -3.79 -10.02
CA ASP A 150 49.36 -3.01 -11.02
C ASP A 150 50.63 -2.35 -10.44
N LYS A 151 50.93 -2.58 -9.15
CA LYS A 151 52.12 -2.09 -8.44
C LYS A 151 53.17 -3.18 -8.28
#